data_AF-B4UHW0-F1
#
_entry.id   AF-B4UHW0-F1
#
_cell.length_a   1.000
_cell.length_b   1.000
_cell.length_c   1.000
_cell.angle_alpha   90.00
_cell.angle_beta   90.00
_cell.angle_gamma   90.00
#
_symmetry.space_group_name_H-M   'P 1'
#
loop_
_entity.id
_entity.type
_entity.pdbx_description
1 polymer ?
#
loop_
_entity_poly.entity_id
_entity_poly.type
_entity_poly.pdbx_seq_one_letter_code
_entity_poly.pdbx_strand_id
1 'polypeptide(L)'
;MRSLPTIAAVAASLALACSQGGDAAPSLTMPSRAGHAQRWFPIVAGTPHATATCDDCHGAFDTFAKYDCIHCHTGDHADEAALATRHGAVPGFQFASEACYGCHQSGVGVDHAKLFPIVAGTAHATAGCAECHVDPANRRTLGCAGCHDHEQAAMATAHAAVPDYAFDSARCVRCHAEAQVDRVAAHLPFGIASGLKHSGSRAACLTCHPATRADKAWAADFAVKDCLACHGDTETTSHHTQISGYAWATEACIRCHPTGVN
;
A
#
# COMPACT_ATOMS: atom_id res chain seq x y z
N MET A 1 -16.16 61.29 -53.54
CA MET A 1 -15.64 60.88 -52.22
C MET A 1 -16.25 59.52 -51.91
N ARG A 2 -15.42 58.47 -51.84
CA ARG A 2 -15.84 57.06 -51.74
C ARG A 2 -16.18 56.72 -50.29
N SER A 3 -17.39 56.21 -50.05
CA SER A 3 -17.80 55.64 -48.75
C SER A 3 -17.35 54.18 -48.66
N LEU A 4 -16.62 53.83 -47.60
CA LEU A 4 -16.16 52.47 -47.30
C LEU A 4 -17.27 51.65 -46.60
N PRO A 5 -17.32 50.31 -46.79
CA PRO A 5 -18.27 49.44 -46.10
C PRO A 5 -17.76 49.03 -44.72
N THR A 6 -18.68 48.92 -43.77
CA THR A 6 -18.47 48.43 -42.40
C THR A 6 -18.34 46.91 -42.42
N ILE A 7 -17.17 46.38 -42.04
CA ILE A 7 -16.95 44.94 -41.83
C ILE A 7 -17.20 44.64 -40.35
N ALA A 8 -18.21 43.81 -40.07
CA ALA A 8 -18.45 43.25 -38.75
C ALA A 8 -17.40 42.16 -38.45
N ALA A 9 -16.58 42.37 -37.43
CA ALA A 9 -15.64 41.36 -36.95
C ALA A 9 -16.36 40.43 -35.95
N VAL A 10 -16.62 39.20 -36.38
CA VAL A 10 -16.98 38.10 -35.47
C VAL A 10 -15.69 37.66 -34.78
N ALA A 11 -15.57 37.96 -33.48
CA ALA A 11 -14.48 37.47 -32.65
C ALA A 11 -14.68 35.97 -32.41
N ALA A 12 -13.98 35.14 -33.17
CA ALA A 12 -13.84 33.72 -32.87
C ALA A 12 -12.87 33.58 -31.68
N SER A 13 -13.41 33.30 -30.50
CA SER A 13 -12.64 32.87 -29.33
C SER A 13 -11.98 31.53 -29.61
N LEU A 14 -10.67 31.57 -29.94
CA LEU A 14 -9.82 30.40 -30.02
C LEU A 14 -9.68 29.79 -28.61
N ALA A 15 -10.45 28.75 -28.32
CA ALA A 15 -10.12 27.82 -27.24
C ALA A 15 -8.84 27.10 -27.68
N LEU A 16 -7.71 27.51 -27.11
CA LEU A 16 -6.42 26.86 -27.31
C LEU A 16 -6.45 25.52 -26.55
N ALA A 17 -7.02 24.49 -27.16
CA ALA A 17 -6.86 23.13 -26.68
C ALA A 17 -5.38 22.78 -26.83
N CYS A 18 -4.64 22.77 -25.72
CA CYS A 18 -3.28 22.28 -25.66
C CYS A 18 -3.26 20.86 -26.23
N SER A 19 -2.71 20.74 -27.43
CA SER A 19 -2.51 19.47 -28.13
C SER A 19 -1.78 18.51 -27.22
N GLN A 20 -2.27 17.27 -27.14
CA GLN A 20 -1.54 16.15 -26.57
C GLN A 20 -0.10 16.18 -27.07
N GLY A 21 0.84 16.48 -26.17
CA GLY A 21 2.26 16.56 -26.52
C GLY A 21 2.70 15.23 -27.09
N GLY A 22 2.89 15.18 -28.41
CA GLY A 22 3.57 14.07 -29.06
C GLY A 22 5.04 14.05 -28.65
N ASP A 23 5.66 12.87 -28.74
CA ASP A 23 7.03 12.56 -28.32
C ASP A 23 8.15 13.32 -29.08
N ALA A 24 7.81 14.42 -29.77
CA ALA A 24 8.73 15.21 -30.57
C ALA A 24 8.36 16.70 -30.60
N ALA A 25 8.53 17.42 -29.48
CA ALA A 25 8.80 18.87 -29.49
C ALA A 25 9.57 19.29 -28.22
N PRO A 26 10.69 20.01 -28.34
CA PRO A 26 11.48 20.44 -27.20
C PRO A 26 10.93 21.77 -26.66
N SER A 27 10.09 21.72 -25.63
CA SER A 27 10.05 22.78 -24.61
C SER A 27 10.61 22.20 -23.32
N LEU A 28 11.82 22.59 -22.96
CA LEU A 28 12.68 21.97 -21.92
C LEU A 28 12.16 22.06 -20.47
N THR A 29 10.86 22.19 -20.22
CA THR A 29 10.32 22.28 -18.84
C THR A 29 8.98 21.58 -18.59
N MET A 30 8.15 21.26 -19.59
CA MET A 30 6.87 20.57 -19.33
C MET A 30 7.02 19.05 -19.40
N PRO A 31 6.72 18.30 -18.31
CA PRO A 31 6.80 16.84 -18.33
C PRO A 31 5.71 16.24 -19.21
N SER A 32 6.01 15.10 -19.85
CA SER A 32 4.96 14.25 -20.44
C SER A 32 4.04 13.73 -19.34
N ARG A 33 2.81 13.29 -19.68
CA ARG A 33 1.89 12.71 -18.68
C ARG A 33 2.50 11.49 -17.95
N ALA A 34 3.29 10.69 -18.68
CA ALA A 34 4.06 9.59 -18.10
C ALA A 34 5.18 10.08 -17.17
N GLY A 35 5.94 11.10 -17.58
CA GLY A 35 6.94 11.74 -16.73
C GLY A 35 6.32 12.41 -15.50
N HIS A 36 5.10 12.94 -15.64
CA HIS A 36 4.34 13.51 -14.54
C HIS A 36 3.99 12.44 -13.49
N ALA A 37 3.44 11.30 -13.93
CA ALA A 37 3.06 10.20 -13.06
C ALA A 37 4.23 9.47 -12.37
N GLN A 38 5.44 9.55 -12.90
CA GLN A 38 6.63 8.93 -12.28
C GLN A 38 7.17 9.72 -11.08
N ARG A 39 6.87 11.02 -11.03
CA ARG A 39 7.48 11.95 -10.06
C ARG A 39 6.45 12.72 -9.23
N TRP A 40 5.23 12.86 -9.75
CA TRP A 40 4.14 13.65 -9.20
C TRP A 40 2.80 12.94 -9.43
N PHE A 41 1.69 13.67 -9.35
CA PHE A 41 0.33 13.14 -9.39
C PHE A 41 -0.02 12.40 -10.72
N PRO A 42 -0.60 11.20 -10.68
CA PRO A 42 -0.77 10.38 -11.88
C PRO A 42 -1.99 10.75 -12.73
N ILE A 43 -1.75 11.33 -13.91
CA ILE A 43 -2.76 11.66 -14.94
C ILE A 43 -2.68 10.74 -16.17
N VAL A 44 -2.30 9.47 -15.96
CA VAL A 44 -2.11 8.46 -17.02
C VAL A 44 -3.30 7.52 -17.14
N ALA A 45 -3.36 6.77 -18.25
CA ALA A 45 -4.40 5.78 -18.48
C ALA A 45 -4.50 4.78 -17.30
N GLY A 46 -5.73 4.45 -16.90
CA GLY A 46 -6.01 3.58 -15.75
C GLY A 46 -6.10 4.30 -14.40
N THR A 47 -5.88 5.61 -14.32
CA THR A 47 -6.17 6.41 -13.12
C THR A 47 -7.50 7.17 -13.26
N PRO A 48 -8.12 7.60 -12.14
CA PRO A 48 -9.34 8.44 -12.20
C PRO A 48 -9.15 9.77 -12.94
N HIS A 49 -7.90 10.23 -13.08
CA HIS A 49 -7.53 11.50 -13.71
C HIS A 49 -6.96 11.34 -15.12
N ALA A 50 -7.17 10.17 -15.75
CA ALA A 50 -6.65 9.87 -17.08
C ALA A 50 -7.11 10.86 -18.17
N THR A 51 -8.23 11.55 -17.97
CA THR A 51 -8.76 12.56 -18.89
C THR A 51 -8.38 14.00 -18.51
N ALA A 52 -7.76 14.22 -17.34
CA ALA A 52 -7.45 15.56 -16.85
C ALA A 52 -6.33 16.23 -17.66
N THR A 53 -6.54 17.45 -18.11
CA THR A 53 -5.51 18.26 -18.76
C THR A 53 -4.62 18.96 -17.73
N CYS A 54 -3.48 19.51 -18.16
CA CYS A 54 -2.62 20.29 -17.27
C CYS A 54 -3.38 21.51 -16.69
N ASP A 55 -4.22 22.13 -17.51
CA ASP A 55 -4.94 23.35 -17.16
C ASP A 55 -6.10 23.06 -16.19
N ASP A 56 -6.64 21.84 -16.17
CA ASP A 56 -7.68 21.44 -15.22
C ASP A 56 -7.23 21.59 -13.76
N CYS A 57 -5.92 21.49 -13.49
CA CYS A 57 -5.34 21.63 -12.15
C CYS A 57 -4.52 22.92 -12.00
N HIS A 58 -3.78 23.32 -13.03
CA HIS A 58 -2.80 24.42 -12.95
C HIS A 58 -3.29 25.73 -13.59
N GLY A 59 -4.34 25.69 -14.42
CA GLY A 59 -4.72 26.80 -15.30
C GLY A 59 -5.18 28.07 -14.59
N ALA A 60 -5.52 27.98 -13.31
CA ALA A 60 -5.89 29.13 -12.48
C ALA A 60 -4.68 29.85 -11.83
N PHE A 61 -3.46 29.33 -11.99
CA PHE A 61 -2.29 29.77 -11.24
C PHE A 61 -1.18 30.35 -12.13
N ASP A 62 -0.32 31.15 -11.50
CA ASP A 62 0.86 31.75 -12.10
C ASP A 62 2.07 30.80 -12.17
N THR A 63 1.96 29.60 -11.61
CA THR A 63 3.02 28.59 -11.55
C THR A 63 2.46 27.18 -11.49
N PHE A 64 3.19 26.22 -12.08
CA PHE A 64 2.91 24.79 -12.00
C PHE A 64 3.21 24.17 -10.63
N ALA A 65 3.75 24.93 -9.68
CA ALA A 65 3.89 24.49 -8.29
C ALA A 65 2.56 24.52 -7.52
N LYS A 66 1.58 25.32 -7.98
CA LYS A 66 0.25 25.43 -7.40
C LYS A 66 -0.74 24.61 -8.21
N TYR A 67 -1.74 24.05 -7.55
CA TYR A 67 -2.76 23.21 -8.17
C TYR A 67 -4.05 23.28 -7.36
N ASP A 68 -5.17 22.97 -8.01
CA ASP A 68 -6.48 22.89 -7.35
C ASP A 68 -7.14 21.53 -7.60
N CYS A 69 -7.43 20.81 -6.51
CA CYS A 69 -8.20 19.57 -6.54
C CYS A 69 -9.71 19.86 -6.40
N ILE A 70 -10.07 20.93 -5.69
CA ILE A 70 -11.42 21.21 -5.21
C ILE A 70 -12.33 21.67 -6.36
N HIS A 71 -11.78 22.34 -7.37
CA HIS A 71 -12.53 22.81 -8.53
C HIS A 71 -13.35 21.68 -9.21
N CYS A 72 -12.76 20.49 -9.35
CA CYS A 72 -13.41 19.32 -9.98
C CYS A 72 -14.08 18.39 -8.97
N HIS A 73 -13.50 18.24 -7.76
CA HIS A 73 -14.06 17.43 -6.69
C HIS A 73 -15.27 18.14 -6.05
N THR A 74 -16.41 18.11 -6.74
CA THR A 74 -17.64 18.82 -6.36
C THR A 74 -18.65 17.95 -5.60
N GLY A 75 -19.80 18.52 -5.21
CA GLY A 75 -20.86 17.82 -4.48
C GLY A 75 -20.42 17.44 -3.06
N ASP A 76 -20.59 16.17 -2.68
CA ASP A 76 -20.10 15.63 -1.40
C ASP A 76 -18.58 15.83 -1.20
N HIS A 77 -17.84 16.12 -2.28
CA HIS A 77 -16.40 16.39 -2.24
C HIS A 77 -16.04 17.90 -2.29
N ALA A 78 -17.04 18.79 -2.39
CA ALA A 78 -16.86 20.24 -2.27
C ALA A 78 -17.51 20.84 -1.01
N ASP A 79 -18.32 20.07 -0.29
CA ASP A 79 -18.84 20.45 1.01
C ASP A 79 -17.80 20.11 2.09
N GLU A 80 -17.17 21.15 2.65
CA GLU A 80 -16.17 21.02 3.71
C GLU A 80 -16.71 20.25 4.93
N ALA A 81 -17.96 20.44 5.33
CA ALA A 81 -18.55 19.77 6.49
C ALA A 81 -18.82 18.28 6.19
N ALA A 82 -19.31 17.96 4.98
CA ALA A 82 -19.48 16.59 4.55
C ALA A 82 -18.13 15.86 4.44
N LEU A 83 -17.10 16.52 3.90
CA LEU A 83 -15.74 15.99 3.85
C LEU A 83 -15.14 15.80 5.23
N ALA A 84 -15.29 16.78 6.12
CA ALA A 84 -14.79 16.71 7.48
C ALA A 84 -15.41 15.51 8.22
N THR A 85 -16.68 15.20 7.95
CA THR A 85 -17.33 14.01 8.48
C THR A 85 -16.67 12.72 7.96
N ARG A 86 -16.41 12.65 6.64
CA ARG A 86 -15.73 11.48 6.02
C ARG A 86 -14.26 11.35 6.44
N HIS A 87 -13.61 12.46 6.75
CA HIS A 87 -12.25 12.55 7.27
C HIS A 87 -12.23 12.72 8.79
N GLY A 88 -13.29 12.34 9.50
CA GLY A 88 -13.37 12.52 10.96
C GLY A 88 -12.32 11.74 11.75
N ALA A 89 -11.71 10.72 11.11
CA ALA A 89 -10.56 9.98 11.64
C ALA A 89 -9.21 10.60 11.28
N VAL A 90 -9.18 11.78 10.62
CA VAL A 90 -7.98 12.53 10.28
C VAL A 90 -7.92 13.76 11.21
N PRO A 91 -7.10 13.71 12.28
CA PRO A 91 -6.92 14.84 13.17
C PRO A 91 -6.42 16.06 12.40
N GLY A 92 -7.07 17.21 12.63
CA GLY A 92 -6.68 18.45 11.96
C GLY A 92 -6.93 18.45 10.45
N PHE A 93 -7.94 17.71 9.97
CA PHE A 93 -8.39 17.76 8.58
C PHE A 93 -8.49 19.21 8.08
N GLN A 94 -7.92 19.46 6.90
CA GLN A 94 -7.97 20.75 6.22
C GLN A 94 -8.59 20.56 4.84
N PHE A 95 -9.57 21.40 4.52
CA PHE A 95 -10.18 21.45 3.21
C PHE A 95 -9.33 22.33 2.27
N ALA A 96 -8.16 21.80 1.89
CA ALA A 96 -7.19 22.47 1.03
C ALA A 96 -6.48 21.46 0.11
N SER A 97 -6.20 21.85 -1.14
CA SER A 97 -5.61 20.98 -2.17
C SER A 97 -4.29 20.35 -1.73
N GLU A 98 -3.44 21.09 -1.02
CA GLU A 98 -2.16 20.60 -0.50
C GLU A 98 -2.34 19.55 0.61
N ALA A 99 -3.35 19.73 1.46
CA ALA A 99 -3.69 18.76 2.51
C ALA A 99 -4.27 17.47 1.90
N CYS A 100 -5.14 17.60 0.90
CA CYS A 100 -5.67 16.47 0.13
C CYS A 100 -4.55 15.70 -0.57
N TYR A 101 -3.66 16.39 -1.30
CA TYR A 101 -2.53 15.77 -1.99
C TYR A 101 -1.56 15.11 -1.00
N GLY A 102 -1.41 15.66 0.20
CA GLY A 102 -0.61 15.05 1.27
C GLY A 102 -1.00 13.60 1.59
N CYS A 103 -2.28 13.24 1.42
CA CYS A 103 -2.82 11.89 1.66
C CYS A 103 -3.14 11.12 0.37
N HIS A 104 -3.60 11.81 -0.68
CA HIS A 104 -4.09 11.23 -1.93
C HIS A 104 -3.12 11.46 -3.10
N GLN A 105 -1.83 11.17 -2.91
CA GLN A 105 -0.79 11.41 -3.93
C GLN A 105 -1.04 10.67 -5.25
N SER A 106 -1.76 9.55 -5.22
CA SER A 106 -2.17 8.76 -6.38
C SER A 106 -3.55 9.15 -6.93
N GLY A 107 -4.23 10.13 -6.34
CA GLY A 107 -5.57 10.56 -6.71
C GLY A 107 -6.68 9.56 -6.35
N VAL A 108 -6.39 8.58 -5.50
CA VAL A 108 -7.36 7.61 -4.99
C VAL A 108 -7.48 7.70 -3.47
N GLY A 109 -8.70 7.47 -2.98
CA GLY A 109 -8.99 7.37 -1.55
C GLY A 109 -8.18 6.26 -0.88
N VAL A 110 -7.70 6.51 0.34
CA VAL A 110 -7.06 5.48 1.18
C VAL A 110 -8.03 5.09 2.28
N ASP A 111 -8.38 3.81 2.33
CA ASP A 111 -9.26 3.25 3.35
C ASP A 111 -8.45 2.56 4.44
N HIS A 112 -8.09 3.32 5.49
CA HIS A 112 -7.36 2.79 6.64
C HIS A 112 -8.12 1.69 7.37
N ALA A 113 -9.45 1.65 7.33
CA ALA A 113 -10.22 0.58 7.98
C ALA A 113 -9.92 -0.80 7.36
N LYS A 114 -9.58 -0.84 6.06
CA LYS A 114 -9.18 -2.07 5.36
C LYS A 114 -7.69 -2.40 5.50
N LEU A 115 -6.86 -1.40 5.80
CA LEU A 115 -5.40 -1.52 5.81
C LEU A 115 -4.86 -1.64 7.24
N PHE A 116 -4.99 -0.58 8.02
CA PHE A 116 -4.57 -0.48 9.41
C PHE A 116 -5.51 0.51 10.13
N PRO A 117 -6.44 0.04 10.97
CA PRO A 117 -7.48 0.89 11.54
C PRO A 117 -6.92 1.99 12.46
N ILE A 118 -7.17 3.25 12.12
CA ILE A 118 -6.88 4.45 12.94
C ILE A 118 -8.15 5.08 13.53
N VAL A 119 -9.16 4.25 13.81
CA VAL A 119 -10.49 4.73 14.26
C VAL A 119 -10.46 5.27 15.68
N ALA A 120 -11.44 6.13 16.00
CA ALA A 120 -11.63 6.67 17.34
C ALA A 120 -11.64 5.56 18.41
N GLY A 121 -10.91 5.78 19.50
CA GLY A 121 -10.76 4.82 20.59
C GLY A 121 -9.56 3.86 20.45
N THR A 122 -8.85 3.89 19.33
CA THR A 122 -7.55 3.20 19.18
C THR A 122 -6.39 4.11 19.60
N ALA A 123 -5.23 3.53 19.89
CA ALA A 123 -4.01 4.28 20.27
C ALA A 123 -3.50 5.22 19.16
N HIS A 124 -3.87 4.96 17.89
CA HIS A 124 -3.46 5.73 16.73
C HIS A 124 -4.54 6.70 16.23
N ALA A 125 -5.66 6.84 16.95
CA ALA A 125 -6.79 7.67 16.52
C ALA A 125 -6.43 9.15 16.32
N THR A 126 -5.37 9.62 16.98
CA THR A 126 -4.89 10.99 16.91
C THR A 126 -3.59 11.14 16.12
N ALA A 127 -3.08 10.06 15.51
CA ALA A 127 -1.82 10.11 14.77
C ALA A 127 -2.01 10.84 13.43
N GLY A 128 -1.16 11.83 13.17
CA GLY A 128 -1.04 12.47 11.88
C GLY A 128 -0.40 11.54 10.84
N CYS A 129 -0.70 11.76 9.56
CA CYS A 129 -0.24 10.90 8.47
C CYS A 129 1.29 10.72 8.44
N ALA A 130 2.04 11.78 8.71
CA ALA A 130 3.51 11.76 8.70
C ALA A 130 4.13 11.07 9.92
N GLU A 131 3.35 10.83 10.98
CA GLU A 131 3.83 10.09 12.16
C GLU A 131 4.03 8.61 11.82
N CYS A 132 3.14 8.03 11.01
CA CYS A 132 3.28 6.66 10.53
C CYS A 132 3.99 6.59 9.17
N HIS A 133 3.63 7.45 8.22
CA HIS A 133 4.17 7.43 6.86
C HIS A 133 5.39 8.36 6.74
N VAL A 134 6.51 7.86 7.24
CA VAL A 134 7.76 8.62 7.43
C VAL A 134 8.46 9.04 6.14
N ASP A 135 8.17 8.36 5.03
CA ASP A 135 8.70 8.72 3.71
C ASP A 135 7.61 9.43 2.89
N PRO A 136 7.75 10.74 2.61
CA PRO A 136 6.77 11.49 1.84
C PRO A 136 6.75 11.11 0.35
N ALA A 137 7.82 10.51 -0.18
CA ALA A 137 7.88 10.02 -1.56
C ALA A 137 7.32 8.59 -1.69
N ASN A 138 7.35 7.82 -0.59
CA ASN A 138 6.76 6.48 -0.53
C ASN A 138 6.03 6.26 0.79
N ARG A 139 4.76 6.64 0.82
CA ARG A 139 3.87 6.45 1.98
C ARG A 139 3.63 4.97 2.33
N ARG A 140 4.15 3.99 1.59
CA ARG A 140 4.11 2.58 2.01
C ARG A 140 5.15 2.26 3.08
N THR A 141 6.16 3.12 3.24
CA THR A 141 7.16 3.01 4.30
C THR A 141 6.55 3.48 5.62
N LEU A 142 6.39 2.54 6.55
CA LEU A 142 5.83 2.80 7.88
C LEU A 142 6.94 2.93 8.93
N GLY A 143 6.81 3.87 9.85
CA GLY A 143 7.71 4.09 10.98
C GLY A 143 7.02 3.88 12.32
N CYS A 144 6.87 2.63 12.75
CA CYS A 144 6.30 2.29 14.06
C CYS A 144 7.34 2.49 15.18
N ALA A 145 8.60 2.11 14.90
CA ALA A 145 9.67 2.11 15.88
C ALA A 145 9.97 3.49 16.45
N GLY A 146 9.69 4.58 15.74
CA GLY A 146 9.91 5.95 16.23
C GLY A 146 9.15 6.27 17.52
N CYS A 147 7.91 5.78 17.65
CA CYS A 147 7.12 5.93 18.88
C CYS A 147 7.30 4.73 19.82
N HIS A 148 7.48 3.53 19.27
CA HIS A 148 7.54 2.28 20.02
C HIS A 148 8.96 1.85 20.46
N ASP A 149 10.01 2.65 20.26
CA ASP A 149 11.38 2.26 20.60
C ASP A 149 11.56 1.76 22.05
N HIS A 150 10.80 2.35 22.97
CA HIS A 150 10.76 1.95 24.40
C HIS A 150 10.29 0.50 24.63
N GLU A 151 9.61 -0.11 23.66
CA GLU A 151 9.13 -1.49 23.71
C GLU A 151 10.18 -2.50 23.22
N GLN A 152 11.32 -2.06 22.68
CA GLN A 152 12.28 -2.95 22.01
C GLN A 152 12.74 -4.13 22.89
N ALA A 153 13.05 -3.86 24.17
CA ALA A 153 13.49 -4.90 25.11
C ALA A 153 12.35 -5.86 25.49
N ALA A 154 11.14 -5.33 25.69
CA ALA A 154 9.96 -6.14 25.99
C ALA A 154 9.58 -7.02 24.80
N MET A 155 9.62 -6.47 23.58
CA MET A 155 9.35 -7.21 22.34
C MET A 155 10.41 -8.25 22.06
N ALA A 156 11.69 -7.98 22.32
CA ALA A 156 12.74 -8.99 22.21
C ALA A 156 12.49 -10.19 23.14
N THR A 157 12.00 -9.92 24.35
CA THR A 157 11.61 -10.98 25.30
C THR A 157 10.38 -11.76 24.82
N ALA A 158 9.34 -11.06 24.36
CA ALA A 158 8.12 -11.67 23.86
C ALA A 158 8.35 -12.52 22.58
N HIS A 159 9.32 -12.14 21.76
CA HIS A 159 9.69 -12.81 20.52
C HIS A 159 10.91 -13.73 20.65
N ALA A 160 11.32 -14.11 21.87
CA ALA A 160 12.48 -14.97 22.09
C ALA A 160 12.42 -16.32 21.35
N ALA A 161 11.21 -16.79 21.04
CA ALA A 161 10.97 -18.02 20.27
C ALA A 161 10.84 -17.80 18.75
N VAL A 162 10.96 -16.57 18.25
CA VAL A 162 10.85 -16.22 16.83
C VAL A 162 12.26 -16.06 16.25
N PRO A 163 12.75 -17.03 15.45
CA PRO A 163 14.15 -17.09 15.03
C PRO A 163 14.65 -15.90 14.21
N ASP A 164 13.75 -15.24 13.48
CA ASP A 164 14.02 -14.12 12.57
C ASP A 164 13.34 -12.83 13.03
N TYR A 165 13.15 -12.69 14.34
CA TYR A 165 12.70 -11.46 14.95
C TYR A 165 13.70 -10.33 14.70
N ALA A 166 13.17 -9.20 14.24
CA ALA A 166 13.89 -7.94 14.16
C ALA A 166 12.93 -6.84 14.59
N PHE A 167 13.41 -5.91 15.42
CA PHE A 167 12.65 -4.74 15.84
C PHE A 167 12.67 -3.68 14.73
N ASP A 168 11.97 -3.99 13.64
CA ASP A 168 11.86 -3.18 12.43
C ASP A 168 10.39 -3.01 12.05
N SER A 169 10.01 -1.81 11.62
CA SER A 169 8.60 -1.47 11.38
C SER A 169 7.99 -2.29 10.24
N ALA A 170 8.75 -2.54 9.16
CA ALA A 170 8.29 -3.38 8.06
C ALA A 170 8.15 -4.84 8.51
N ARG A 171 9.02 -5.31 9.41
CA ARG A 171 8.94 -6.63 10.01
C ARG A 171 7.72 -6.79 10.93
N CYS A 172 7.42 -5.79 11.75
CA CYS A 172 6.24 -5.78 12.62
C CYS A 172 4.97 -6.00 11.81
N VAL A 173 4.75 -5.18 10.77
CA VAL A 173 3.53 -5.24 9.96
C VAL A 173 3.51 -6.45 9.02
N ARG A 174 4.69 -7.00 8.66
CA ARG A 174 4.75 -8.26 7.91
C ARG A 174 4.06 -9.41 8.65
N CYS A 175 4.17 -9.45 9.98
CA CYS A 175 3.54 -10.49 10.80
C CYS A 175 2.21 -10.02 11.43
N HIS A 176 2.15 -8.77 11.91
CA HIS A 176 1.04 -8.23 12.72
C HIS A 176 0.25 -7.15 11.97
N ALA A 177 -0.23 -7.50 10.78
CA ALA A 177 -0.86 -6.56 9.86
C ALA A 177 -2.10 -5.84 10.40
N GLU A 178 -2.84 -6.48 11.29
CA GLU A 178 -3.99 -5.95 12.01
C GLU A 178 -3.70 -5.80 13.52
N ALA A 179 -2.42 -5.73 13.91
CA ALA A 179 -1.97 -5.80 15.30
C ALA A 179 -2.39 -7.10 16.05
N GLN A 180 -2.75 -8.15 15.31
CA GLN A 180 -3.03 -9.47 15.88
C GLN A 180 -1.77 -10.09 16.46
N VAL A 181 -1.91 -11.01 17.43
CA VAL A 181 -0.78 -11.76 18.00
C VAL A 181 -0.89 -13.22 17.59
N ASP A 182 -0.07 -13.61 16.62
CA ASP A 182 0.04 -14.99 16.18
C ASP A 182 0.99 -15.76 17.09
N ARG A 183 0.43 -16.68 17.88
CA ARG A 183 1.20 -17.44 18.88
C ARG A 183 1.78 -18.71 18.29
N VAL A 184 3.04 -19.00 18.60
CA VAL A 184 3.69 -20.30 18.31
C VAL A 184 2.84 -21.49 18.78
N ALA A 185 2.18 -21.36 19.93
CA ALA A 185 1.31 -22.41 20.48
C ALA A 185 0.10 -22.76 19.58
N ALA A 186 -0.33 -21.85 18.69
CA ALA A 186 -1.43 -22.09 17.76
C ALA A 186 -1.07 -23.10 16.65
N HIS A 187 0.20 -23.46 16.50
CA HIS A 187 0.62 -24.44 15.50
C HIS A 187 0.30 -25.89 15.91
N LEU A 188 -0.04 -26.15 17.18
CA LEU A 188 -0.40 -27.50 17.61
C LEU A 188 -1.64 -28.03 16.85
N PRO A 189 -1.61 -29.30 16.38
CA PRO A 189 -0.65 -30.34 16.74
C PRO A 189 0.69 -30.32 15.98
N PHE A 190 0.84 -29.52 14.92
CA PHE A 190 2.09 -29.35 14.17
C PHE A 190 3.11 -28.55 15.00
N GLY A 191 3.98 -29.24 15.74
CA GLY A 191 4.82 -28.56 16.72
C GLY A 191 6.02 -27.84 16.09
N ILE A 192 6.12 -26.52 16.32
CA ILE A 192 7.27 -25.69 15.88
C ILE A 192 8.12 -25.12 17.03
N ALA A 193 7.81 -25.50 18.27
CA ALA A 193 8.55 -25.04 19.44
C ALA A 193 10.01 -25.54 19.43
N SER A 194 10.88 -24.83 20.16
CA SER A 194 12.29 -25.19 20.30
C SER A 194 12.48 -26.66 20.70
N GLY A 195 13.39 -27.35 20.02
CA GLY A 195 13.67 -28.77 20.24
C GLY A 195 12.88 -29.73 19.35
N LEU A 196 11.89 -29.24 18.58
CA LEU A 196 11.16 -30.04 17.60
C LEU A 196 11.83 -30.03 16.21
N LYS A 197 11.39 -30.93 15.33
CA LYS A 197 11.97 -31.08 13.97
C LYS A 197 11.82 -29.82 13.12
N HIS A 198 10.68 -29.16 13.24
CA HIS A 198 10.38 -27.89 12.58
C HIS A 198 10.62 -26.72 13.55
N SER A 199 11.86 -26.53 14.04
CA SER A 199 12.21 -25.45 14.97
C SER A 199 13.51 -24.73 14.58
N GLY A 200 13.80 -23.60 15.25
CA GLY A 200 15.02 -22.81 15.02
C GLY A 200 15.04 -22.15 13.64
N SER A 201 16.21 -22.00 13.01
CA SER A 201 16.34 -21.34 11.70
C SER A 201 15.55 -22.01 10.57
N ARG A 202 15.13 -23.28 10.75
CA ARG A 202 14.28 -24.02 9.80
C ARG A 202 12.79 -23.76 9.98
N ALA A 203 12.41 -22.99 11.00
CA ALA A 203 11.03 -22.65 11.34
C ALA A 203 10.84 -21.15 11.61
N ALA A 204 11.68 -20.31 11.00
CA ALA A 204 11.33 -18.92 10.80
C ALA A 204 9.94 -18.85 10.14
N CYS A 205 9.03 -18.02 10.65
CA CYS A 205 7.62 -18.07 10.25
C CYS A 205 7.46 -17.92 8.73
N LEU A 206 8.24 -17.03 8.13
CA LEU A 206 8.19 -16.76 6.68
C LEU A 206 8.85 -17.83 5.82
N THR A 207 9.58 -18.77 6.40
CA THR A 207 10.10 -19.93 5.66
C THR A 207 8.96 -20.88 5.30
N CYS A 208 8.04 -21.14 6.22
CA CYS A 208 6.87 -21.98 5.97
C CYS A 208 5.70 -21.18 5.37
N HIS A 209 5.62 -19.88 5.66
CA HIS A 209 4.61 -18.95 5.14
C HIS A 209 5.22 -17.94 4.16
N PRO A 210 5.69 -18.38 2.98
CA PRO A 210 6.42 -17.52 2.05
C PRO A 210 5.52 -16.52 1.32
N ALA A 211 4.23 -16.83 1.20
CA ALA A 211 3.29 -16.01 0.47
C ALA A 211 2.96 -14.70 1.19
N THR A 212 2.61 -13.70 0.40
CA THR A 212 2.01 -12.46 0.89
C THR A 212 0.53 -12.45 0.58
N ARG A 213 -0.23 -11.71 1.38
CA ARG A 213 -1.66 -11.61 1.21
C ARG A 213 -2.02 -10.80 -0.03
N ALA A 214 -3.07 -11.22 -0.73
CA ALA A 214 -3.58 -10.49 -1.90
C ALA A 214 -4.17 -9.12 -1.54
N ASP A 215 -4.83 -9.00 -0.37
CA ASP A 215 -5.40 -7.73 0.10
C ASP A 215 -4.36 -6.79 0.71
N LYS A 216 -3.28 -7.36 1.27
CA LYS A 216 -2.18 -6.64 1.92
C LYS A 216 -0.84 -7.24 1.50
N ALA A 217 -0.32 -6.81 0.36
CA ALA A 217 0.92 -7.36 -0.21
C ALA A 217 2.17 -7.23 0.69
N TRP A 218 2.12 -6.41 1.73
CA TRP A 218 3.17 -6.23 2.73
C TRP A 218 3.04 -7.21 3.92
N ALA A 219 1.91 -7.90 4.08
CA ALA A 219 1.63 -8.85 5.14
C ALA A 219 1.85 -10.29 4.67
N ALA A 220 2.36 -11.14 5.55
CA ALA A 220 2.47 -12.58 5.31
C ALA A 220 1.07 -13.22 5.27
N ASP A 221 0.89 -14.21 4.39
CA ASP A 221 -0.30 -15.03 4.38
C ASP A 221 -0.05 -16.32 5.17
N PHE A 222 -0.44 -16.30 6.44
CA PHE A 222 -0.30 -17.46 7.32
C PHE A 222 -1.25 -18.62 7.00
N ALA A 223 -2.24 -18.43 6.09
CA ALA A 223 -3.06 -19.54 5.61
C ALA A 223 -2.34 -20.36 4.53
N VAL A 224 -1.38 -19.76 3.83
CA VAL A 224 -0.57 -20.42 2.80
C VAL A 224 0.68 -21.00 3.44
N LYS A 225 0.92 -22.27 3.18
CA LYS A 225 2.00 -23.06 3.77
C LYS A 225 2.78 -23.79 2.68
N ASP A 226 4.10 -23.87 2.83
CA ASP A 226 4.99 -24.55 1.90
C ASP A 226 5.94 -25.51 2.62
N CYS A 227 5.67 -26.81 2.49
CA CYS A 227 6.57 -27.86 2.96
C CYS A 227 7.64 -28.23 1.91
N LEU A 228 7.33 -27.97 0.64
CA LEU A 228 8.07 -28.50 -0.51
C LEU A 228 9.37 -27.73 -0.75
N ALA A 229 9.45 -26.49 -0.25
CA ALA A 229 10.69 -25.71 -0.22
C ALA A 229 11.85 -26.42 0.52
N CYS A 230 11.55 -27.36 1.43
CA CYS A 230 12.55 -28.14 2.16
C CYS A 230 12.44 -29.65 1.91
N HIS A 231 11.23 -30.17 1.69
CA HIS A 231 10.99 -31.59 1.41
C HIS A 231 10.98 -31.84 -0.10
N GLY A 232 12.16 -32.08 -0.68
CA GLY A 232 12.32 -32.31 -2.12
C GLY A 232 11.59 -33.55 -2.62
N ASP A 233 11.09 -33.50 -3.85
CA ASP A 233 10.28 -34.56 -4.48
C ASP A 233 11.01 -35.90 -4.47
N THR A 234 12.20 -35.99 -5.08
CA THR A 234 12.92 -37.25 -5.25
C THR A 234 13.15 -37.99 -3.94
N GLU A 235 13.65 -37.30 -2.92
CA GLU A 235 13.93 -37.90 -1.61
C GLU A 235 12.61 -38.30 -0.92
N THR A 236 11.64 -37.39 -0.87
CA THR A 236 10.36 -37.64 -0.21
C THR A 236 9.62 -38.80 -0.87
N THR A 237 9.50 -38.80 -2.20
CA THR A 237 8.85 -39.86 -2.97
C THR A 237 9.51 -41.21 -2.73
N SER A 238 10.84 -41.27 -2.62
CA SER A 238 11.56 -42.53 -2.35
C SER A 238 11.16 -43.17 -1.01
N HIS A 239 10.80 -42.36 -0.01
CA HIS A 239 10.32 -42.82 1.30
C HIS A 239 8.82 -43.17 1.35
N HIS A 240 8.05 -42.81 0.32
CA HIS A 240 6.59 -43.02 0.26
C HIS A 240 6.15 -44.03 -0.82
N THR A 241 7.06 -44.83 -1.36
CA THR A 241 6.80 -45.80 -2.45
C THR A 241 5.70 -46.82 -2.15
N GLN A 242 5.41 -47.08 -0.87
CA GLN A 242 4.39 -48.03 -0.42
C GLN A 242 3.09 -47.36 0.07
N ILE A 243 3.01 -46.03 0.03
CA ILE A 243 1.84 -45.29 0.51
C ILE A 243 0.86 -45.07 -0.65
N SER A 244 -0.25 -45.82 -0.61
CA SER A 244 -1.33 -45.64 -1.59
C SER A 244 -1.92 -44.23 -1.47
N GLY A 245 -2.11 -43.54 -2.61
CA GLY A 245 -2.61 -42.17 -2.64
C GLY A 245 -1.59 -41.10 -2.25
N TYR A 246 -0.29 -41.46 -2.17
CA TYR A 246 0.79 -40.47 -2.04
C TYR A 246 0.73 -39.44 -3.15
N ALA A 247 0.90 -38.17 -2.78
CA ALA A 247 1.11 -37.06 -3.69
C ALA A 247 2.12 -36.10 -3.08
N TRP A 248 3.11 -35.68 -3.86
CA TRP A 248 4.08 -34.67 -3.45
C TRP A 248 3.44 -33.27 -3.50
N ALA A 249 2.68 -32.94 -2.47
CA ALA A 249 1.97 -31.68 -2.34
C ALA A 249 1.78 -31.34 -0.84
N THR A 250 1.97 -30.07 -0.46
CA THR A 250 1.87 -29.62 0.95
C THR A 250 0.59 -30.10 1.64
N GLU A 251 -0.58 -29.96 1.00
CA GLU A 251 -1.85 -30.41 1.58
C GLU A 251 -1.94 -31.93 1.74
N ALA A 252 -1.27 -32.70 0.88
CA ALA A 252 -1.20 -34.16 1.04
C ALA A 252 -0.29 -34.54 2.20
N CYS A 253 0.87 -33.88 2.31
CA CYS A 253 1.83 -34.11 3.40
C CYS A 253 1.19 -33.85 4.77
N ILE A 254 0.49 -32.72 4.95
CA ILE A 254 -0.10 -32.35 6.26
C ILE A 254 -1.27 -33.24 6.65
N ARG A 255 -1.99 -33.83 5.70
CA ARG A 255 -3.04 -34.83 6.01
C ARG A 255 -2.47 -36.09 6.67
N CYS A 256 -1.27 -36.53 6.27
CA CYS A 256 -0.61 -37.70 6.84
C CYS A 256 0.30 -37.36 8.02
N HIS A 257 0.89 -36.16 8.03
CA HIS A 257 1.80 -35.66 9.06
C HIS A 257 1.26 -34.42 9.79
N PRO A 258 0.08 -34.51 10.43
CA PRO A 258 -0.54 -33.35 11.08
C PRO A 258 0.26 -32.81 12.27
N THR A 259 1.17 -33.62 12.83
CA THR A 259 2.06 -33.25 13.94
C THR A 259 3.42 -32.71 13.48
N GLY A 260 3.69 -32.73 12.17
CA GLY A 260 5.00 -32.37 11.63
C GLY A 260 6.09 -33.41 11.91
N VAL A 261 5.70 -34.62 12.30
CA VAL A 261 6.57 -35.79 12.44
C VAL A 261 5.84 -37.01 11.90
N ASN A 262 6.58 -38.12 11.76
CA ASN A 262 6.02 -39.44 11.46
C ASN A 262 5.24 -40.00 12.63
#